data_AF-A0A7W7CS48-F1
#
_entry.id   AF-A0A7W7CS48-F1
#
_cell.length_a   1.000
_cell.length_b   1.000
_cell.length_c   1.000
_cell.angle_alpha   90.00
_cell.angle_beta   90.00
_cell.angle_gamma   90.00
#
_symmetry.space_group_name_H-M   'P 1'
#
loop_
_entity.id
_entity.type
_entity.pdbx_description
1 polymer ?
#
loop_
_entity_poly.entity_id
_entity_poly.type
_entity_poly.pdbx_seq_one_letter_code
_entity_poly.pdbx_strand_id
1 'polypeptide(L)'
;MELFGMPPPDGPDAALARRIAESLAADDRFRRQPVAVQVQNGVAILTGRVESREVHDALISAVREVAGPRDLCDVLRITDGETRLREARQFGELAAHLATSPARSTRRGSPAAVVARMVMLTVTATIVLIEVAGWLAALFGVGLLAWAADVLLRRRKR
;
A
#
# COMPACT_ATOMS: atom_id res chain seq x y z
N MET A 1 5.23 -8.42 -22.81
CA MET A 1 3.99 -9.10 -22.38
C MET A 1 4.45 -10.39 -21.71
N GLU A 2 4.80 -10.30 -20.43
CA GLU A 2 5.38 -11.42 -19.69
C GLU A 2 4.32 -12.50 -19.46
N LEU A 3 4.56 -13.67 -20.04
CA LEU A 3 3.85 -14.91 -19.74
C LEU A 3 4.12 -15.24 -18.26
N PHE A 4 3.13 -15.00 -17.40
CA PHE A 4 3.08 -15.61 -16.08
C PHE A 4 3.28 -17.12 -16.26
N GLY A 5 4.41 -17.63 -15.79
CA GLY A 5 4.81 -19.02 -15.92
C GLY A 5 3.73 -19.94 -15.37
N MET A 6 2.94 -20.52 -16.27
CA MET A 6 2.11 -21.65 -15.93
C MET A 6 3.07 -22.84 -15.81
N PRO A 7 3.19 -23.47 -14.62
CA PRO A 7 4.01 -24.66 -14.49
C PRO A 7 3.55 -25.72 -15.50
N PRO A 8 4.46 -26.53 -16.05
CA PRO A 8 4.10 -27.56 -17.03
C PRO A 8 2.97 -28.44 -16.47
N PRO A 9 1.97 -28.80 -17.30
CA PRO A 9 0.75 -29.51 -16.86
C PRO A 9 1.02 -30.90 -16.24
N ASP A 10 2.27 -31.36 -16.32
CA ASP A 10 2.69 -32.71 -15.92
C ASP A 10 3.65 -32.70 -14.71
N GLY A 11 3.86 -31.53 -14.09
CA GLY A 11 4.70 -31.38 -12.90
C GLY A 11 4.05 -31.91 -11.60
N PRO A 12 4.84 -32.19 -10.54
CA PRO A 12 4.32 -32.64 -9.24
C PRO A 12 3.30 -31.66 -8.63
N ASP A 13 3.46 -30.37 -8.90
CA ASP A 13 2.53 -29.30 -8.50
C ASP A 13 1.20 -29.38 -9.25
N ALA A 14 1.21 -29.70 -10.55
CA ALA A 14 0.00 -29.87 -11.35
C ALA A 14 -0.78 -31.11 -10.91
N ALA A 15 -0.07 -32.21 -10.58
CA ALA A 15 -0.69 -33.40 -10.00
C ALA A 15 -1.30 -33.12 -8.62
N LEU A 16 -0.64 -32.28 -7.79
CA LEU A 16 -1.17 -31.85 -6.51
C LEU A 16 -2.40 -30.93 -6.68
N ALA A 17 -2.33 -29.95 -7.58
CA ALA A 17 -3.44 -29.08 -7.91
C ALA A 17 -4.67 -29.87 -8.38
N ARG A 18 -4.47 -30.91 -9.20
CA ARG A 18 -5.55 -31.78 -9.67
C ARG A 18 -6.20 -32.56 -8.53
N ARG A 19 -5.40 -33.16 -7.62
CA ARG A 19 -5.92 -33.84 -6.42
C ARG A 19 -6.73 -32.91 -5.53
N ILE A 20 -6.24 -31.68 -5.31
CA ILE A 20 -6.95 -30.67 -4.52
C ILE A 20 -8.26 -30.28 -5.23
N ALA A 21 -8.22 -30.03 -6.54
CA ALA A 21 -9.40 -29.69 -7.32
C ALA A 21 -10.45 -30.82 -7.32
N GLU A 22 -10.04 -32.07 -7.43
CA GLU A 22 -10.91 -33.25 -7.35
C GLU A 22 -11.58 -33.36 -5.97
N SER A 23 -10.81 -33.19 -4.89
CA SER A 23 -11.34 -33.19 -3.52
C SER A 23 -12.34 -32.06 -3.28
N LEU A 24 -12.06 -30.87 -3.80
CA LEU A 24 -12.96 -29.72 -3.67
C LEU A 24 -14.19 -29.84 -4.58
N ALA A 25 -14.06 -30.46 -5.75
CA ALA A 25 -15.18 -30.73 -6.65
C ALA A 25 -16.14 -31.80 -6.13
N ALA A 26 -15.67 -32.68 -5.25
CA ALA A 26 -16.50 -33.68 -4.57
C ALA A 26 -17.45 -33.08 -3.53
N ASP A 27 -17.13 -31.88 -3.00
CA ASP A 27 -17.98 -31.18 -2.05
C ASP A 27 -18.80 -30.10 -2.76
N ASP A 28 -20.12 -30.33 -2.85
CA ASP A 28 -21.05 -29.43 -3.51
C ASP A 28 -21.07 -28.01 -2.92
N ARG A 29 -20.62 -27.83 -1.67
CA ARG A 29 -20.51 -26.52 -1.02
C ARG A 29 -19.51 -25.64 -1.74
N PHE A 30 -18.40 -26.17 -2.25
CA PHE A 30 -17.34 -25.38 -2.88
C PHE A 30 -17.57 -25.17 -4.39
N ARG A 31 -18.30 -26.07 -5.04
CA ARG A 31 -18.60 -26.01 -6.49
C ARG A 31 -19.29 -24.73 -6.94
N ARG A 32 -20.10 -24.12 -6.09
CA ARG A 32 -20.85 -22.88 -6.41
C ARG A 32 -20.11 -21.60 -6.04
N GLN A 33 -18.93 -21.72 -5.43
CA GLN A 33 -18.19 -20.56 -4.96
C GLN A 33 -17.11 -20.16 -5.96
N PRO A 34 -16.88 -18.86 -6.17
CA PRO A 34 -15.81 -18.36 -7.03
C PRO A 34 -14.46 -18.49 -6.30
N VAL A 35 -13.98 -19.72 -6.17
CA VAL A 35 -12.70 -20.08 -5.54
C VAL A 35 -11.77 -20.64 -6.60
N ALA A 36 -10.58 -20.04 -6.72
CA ALA A 36 -9.50 -20.49 -7.58
C ALA A 36 -8.37 -21.07 -6.72
N VAL A 37 -7.91 -22.26 -7.11
CA VAL A 37 -6.83 -22.99 -6.46
C VAL A 37 -5.63 -23.03 -7.39
N GLN A 38 -4.47 -22.66 -6.88
CA GLN A 38 -3.21 -22.76 -7.58
C GLN A 38 -2.19 -23.46 -6.68
N VAL A 39 -1.26 -24.20 -7.28
CA VAL A 39 -0.15 -24.82 -6.54
C VAL A 39 1.15 -24.39 -7.19
N GLN A 40 2.07 -23.89 -6.38
CA GLN A 40 3.39 -23.46 -6.83
C GLN A 40 4.46 -23.91 -5.83
N ASN A 41 5.45 -24.67 -6.28
CA ASN A 41 6.54 -25.19 -5.47
C ASN A 41 6.06 -25.99 -4.23
N GLY A 42 4.96 -26.74 -4.38
CA GLY A 42 4.30 -27.46 -3.28
C GLY A 42 3.51 -26.59 -2.30
N VAL A 43 3.34 -25.28 -2.56
CA VAL A 43 2.48 -24.39 -1.76
C VAL A 43 1.12 -24.25 -2.44
N ALA A 44 0.05 -24.55 -1.71
CA ALA A 44 -1.32 -24.37 -2.19
C ALA A 44 -1.81 -22.95 -1.90
N ILE A 45 -2.16 -22.22 -2.94
CA ILE A 45 -2.66 -20.84 -2.89
C ILE A 45 -4.16 -20.88 -3.18
N LEU A 46 -4.95 -20.45 -2.19
CA LEU A 46 -6.40 -20.35 -2.28
C LEU A 46 -6.80 -18.89 -2.41
N THR A 47 -7.49 -18.56 -3.50
CA THR A 47 -7.97 -17.21 -3.78
C THR A 47 -9.43 -17.25 -4.14
N GLY A 48 -10.20 -16.23 -3.76
CA GLY A 48 -11.61 -16.18 -4.11
C GLY A 48 -12.48 -15.51 -3.07
N ARG A 49 -13.80 -15.67 -3.24
CA ARG A 49 -14.78 -15.24 -2.26
C ARG A 49 -15.57 -16.42 -1.74
N VAL A 50 -15.78 -16.43 -0.43
CA VAL A 50 -16.58 -17.44 0.27
C VAL A 50 -17.71 -16.74 1.01
N GLU A 51 -18.85 -17.40 1.13
CA GLU A 51 -20.07 -16.79 1.69
C GLU A 51 -20.05 -16.70 3.22
N SER A 52 -19.32 -17.61 3.87
CA SER A 52 -19.28 -17.68 5.33
C SER A 52 -17.92 -18.18 5.84
N ARG A 53 -17.68 -17.98 7.14
CA ARG A 53 -16.46 -18.45 7.81
C ARG A 53 -16.44 -19.97 7.99
N GLU A 54 -17.60 -20.59 8.19
CA GLU A 54 -17.70 -22.04 8.31
C GLU A 54 -17.25 -22.72 7.01
N VAL A 55 -17.64 -22.13 5.88
CA VAL A 55 -17.24 -22.57 4.55
C VAL A 55 -15.74 -22.35 4.31
N HIS A 56 -15.22 -21.21 4.74
CA HIS A 56 -13.79 -20.92 4.72
C HIS A 56 -12.98 -22.00 5.45
N ASP A 57 -13.34 -22.28 6.71
CA ASP A 57 -12.60 -23.21 7.56
C ASP A 57 -12.73 -24.65 7.05
N ALA A 58 -13.89 -25.02 6.51
CA ALA A 58 -14.09 -26.30 5.84
C ALA A 58 -13.21 -26.45 4.59
N LEU A 59 -13.04 -25.38 3.80
CA LEU A 59 -12.19 -25.39 2.61
C LEU A 59 -10.72 -25.58 2.99
N ILE A 60 -10.23 -24.85 3.99
CA ILE A 60 -8.85 -24.98 4.50
C ILE A 60 -8.60 -26.40 5.02
N SER A 61 -9.58 -26.95 5.76
CA SER A 61 -9.49 -28.32 6.29
C SER A 61 -9.45 -29.35 5.16
N ALA A 62 -10.31 -29.23 4.16
CA ALA A 62 -10.34 -30.11 3.00
C ALA A 62 -9.00 -30.09 2.23
N VAL A 63 -8.40 -28.91 2.04
CA VAL A 63 -7.09 -28.82 1.37
C VAL A 63 -5.96 -29.41 2.22
N ARG A 64 -6.02 -29.28 3.55
CA ARG A 64 -5.04 -29.90 4.46
C ARG A 64 -5.16 -31.42 4.50
N GLU A 65 -6.37 -31.96 4.36
CA GLU A 65 -6.61 -33.41 4.31
C GLU A 65 -6.04 -34.07 3.05
N VAL A 66 -5.99 -33.33 1.94
CA VAL A 66 -5.27 -33.77 0.75
C VAL A 66 -3.77 -33.78 1.08
N ALA A 67 -3.23 -34.96 1.37
CA ALA A 67 -1.81 -35.14 1.64
C ALA A 67 -0.95 -34.60 0.48
N GLY A 68 -0.27 -33.46 0.68
CA GLY A 68 0.60 -32.92 -0.37
C GLY A 68 1.10 -31.48 -0.24
N PRO A 69 0.33 -30.49 0.26
CA PRO A 69 0.85 -29.13 0.39
C PRO A 69 1.91 -29.07 1.48
N ARG A 70 3.08 -28.52 1.15
CA ARG A 70 4.09 -28.14 2.13
C ARG A 70 3.65 -26.96 2.97
N ASP A 71 2.92 -26.05 2.35
CA ASP A 71 2.36 -24.86 2.99
C ASP A 71 1.06 -24.45 2.28
N LEU A 72 0.23 -23.67 2.97
CA LEU A 72 -1.06 -23.20 2.48
C LEU A 72 -1.15 -21.69 2.65
N CYS A 73 -1.26 -20.99 1.53
CA CYS A 73 -1.46 -19.55 1.48
C CYS A 73 -2.96 -19.26 1.30
N ASP A 74 -3.55 -18.68 2.33
CA ASP A 74 -4.95 -18.32 2.38
C ASP A 74 -5.14 -16.85 2.00
N VAL A 75 -5.80 -16.62 0.86
CA VAL A 75 -6.15 -15.30 0.32
C VAL A 75 -7.66 -15.24 0.03
N LEU A 76 -8.46 -16.00 0.79
CA LEU A 76 -9.91 -16.03 0.63
C LEU A 76 -10.54 -14.81 1.31
N ARG A 77 -11.58 -14.27 0.67
CA ARG A 77 -12.34 -13.15 1.23
C ARG A 77 -13.74 -13.62 1.61
N ILE A 78 -14.04 -13.55 2.90
CA ILE A 78 -15.37 -13.84 3.42
C ILE A 78 -16.29 -12.67 3.04
N THR A 79 -17.41 -12.96 2.39
CA THR A 79 -18.43 -11.99 1.98
C THR A 79 -19.68 -12.22 2.83
N ASP A 80 -19.52 -12.13 4.13
CA ASP A 80 -20.59 -12.28 5.11
C ASP A 80 -21.38 -10.96 5.21
N GLY A 81 -22.43 -10.86 4.39
CA GLY A 81 -23.34 -9.71 4.45
C GLY A 81 -23.89 -9.45 5.85
N GLU A 82 -24.12 -10.51 6.63
CA GLU A 82 -24.59 -10.42 8.02
C GLU A 82 -23.57 -9.78 8.97
N THR A 83 -22.29 -10.17 8.90
CA THR A 83 -21.25 -9.58 9.74
C THR A 83 -21.04 -8.12 9.39
N ARG A 84 -21.05 -7.78 8.09
CA ARG A 84 -21.00 -6.38 7.64
C ARG A 84 -22.16 -5.55 8.16
N LEU A 85 -23.37 -6.11 8.18
CA LEU A 85 -24.56 -5.43 8.69
C LEU A 85 -24.52 -5.27 10.22
N ARG A 86 -24.00 -6.26 10.95
CA ARG A 86 -23.78 -6.18 12.41
C ARG A 86 -22.72 -5.14 12.76
N GLU A 87 -21.58 -5.16 12.08
CA GLU A 87 -20.53 -4.14 12.24
C GLU A 87 -21.06 -2.74 11.92
N ALA A 88 -21.77 -2.56 10.80
CA ALA A 88 -22.35 -1.28 10.43
C ALA A 88 -23.31 -0.73 11.50
N ARG A 89 -24.10 -1.60 12.16
CA ARG A 89 -24.95 -1.21 13.30
C ARG A 89 -24.13 -0.84 14.53
N GLN A 90 -23.10 -1.60 14.85
CA GLN A 90 -22.21 -1.35 15.99
C GLN A 90 -21.44 -0.02 15.84
N PHE A 91 -21.01 0.30 14.62
CA PHE A 91 -20.43 1.62 14.30
C PHE A 91 -21.46 2.74 14.40
N GLY A 92 -22.73 2.49 14.06
CA GLY A 92 -23.82 3.44 14.24
C GLY A 92 -24.06 3.80 15.71
N GLU A 93 -24.02 2.82 16.61
CA GLU A 93 -24.13 3.06 18.06
C GLU A 93 -22.94 3.85 18.61
N LEU A 94 -21.73 3.58 18.13
CA LEU A 94 -20.52 4.34 18.49
C LEU A 94 -20.60 5.79 18.00
N ALA A 95 -21.05 6.00 16.75
CA ALA A 95 -21.23 7.33 16.19
C ALA A 95 -22.33 8.11 16.94
N ALA A 96 -23.42 7.46 17.32
CA ALA A 96 -24.47 8.04 18.14
C ALA A 96 -23.93 8.46 19.52
N HIS A 97 -23.12 7.60 20.16
CA HIS A 97 -22.51 7.91 21.46
C HIS A 97 -21.57 9.12 21.38
N LEU A 98 -20.77 9.22 20.30
CA LEU A 98 -19.90 10.36 20.03
C LEU A 98 -20.69 11.65 19.72
N ALA A 99 -21.84 11.55 19.06
CA ALA A 99 -22.71 12.70 18.75
C ALA A 99 -23.39 13.27 20.00
N THR A 100 -23.71 12.43 21.00
CA THR A 100 -24.19 12.88 22.32
C THR A 100 -23.09 13.47 23.21
N SER A 101 -21.82 13.32 22.86
CA SER A 101 -20.74 13.98 23.61
C SER A 101 -20.79 15.48 23.28
N PRO A 102 -21.05 16.37 24.27
CA PRO A 102 -21.09 17.80 24.00
C PRO A 102 -19.74 18.20 23.42
N ALA A 103 -19.79 18.80 22.23
CA ALA A 103 -18.61 19.30 21.53
C ALA A 103 -17.83 20.19 22.50
N ARG A 104 -16.70 19.68 23.02
CA ARG A 104 -15.83 20.43 23.89
C ARG A 104 -15.16 21.48 23.02
N SER A 105 -15.73 22.67 23.06
CA SER A 105 -15.33 23.83 22.29
C SER A 105 -13.87 24.19 22.55
N THR A 106 -13.19 24.52 21.45
CA THR A 106 -12.04 25.41 21.34
C THR A 106 -10.87 25.16 22.31
N ARG A 107 -9.90 24.37 21.83
CA ARG A 107 -8.50 24.47 22.25
C ARG A 107 -8.00 25.88 21.93
N ARG A 108 -8.15 26.78 22.89
CA ARG A 108 -7.51 28.10 22.95
C ARG A 108 -6.01 27.89 22.67
N GLY A 109 -5.56 28.32 21.49
CA GLY A 109 -4.19 28.15 21.05
C GLY A 109 -3.24 28.73 22.09
N SER A 110 -2.38 27.89 22.65
CA SER A 110 -1.33 28.33 23.57
C SER A 110 -0.41 29.32 22.83
N PRO A 111 -0.09 30.49 23.40
CA PRO A 111 0.77 31.50 22.75
C PRO A 111 2.14 30.94 22.34
N ALA A 112 2.61 29.88 22.99
CA ALA A 112 3.84 29.16 22.64
C ALA A 112 3.84 28.57 21.21
N ALA A 113 2.69 28.14 20.69
CA ALA A 113 2.60 27.56 19.35
C ALA A 113 2.66 28.62 18.24
N VAL A 114 2.24 29.85 18.54
CA VAL A 114 2.34 30.99 17.62
C VAL A 114 3.80 31.47 17.56
N VAL A 115 4.46 31.57 18.71
CA VAL A 115 5.88 31.96 18.79
C VAL A 115 6.77 30.93 18.06
N ALA A 116 6.55 29.63 18.28
CA ALA A 116 7.31 28.58 17.59
C ALA A 116 7.17 28.64 16.06
N ARG A 117 5.96 28.90 15.56
CA ARG A 117 5.72 29.07 14.11
C ARG A 117 6.39 30.32 13.55
N MET A 118 6.39 31.44 14.29
CA MET A 118 7.10 32.65 13.88
C MET A 118 8.62 32.43 13.81
N VAL A 119 9.20 31.79 14.82
CA VAL A 119 10.65 31.50 14.85
C VAL A 119 11.06 30.58 13.70
N MET A 120 10.25 29.57 13.39
CA MET A 120 10.55 28.66 12.28
C MET A 120 10.53 29.39 10.93
N LEU A 121 9.57 30.31 10.71
CA LEU A 121 9.47 31.07 9.47
C LEU A 121 10.64 32.05 9.31
N THR A 122 11.07 32.72 10.38
CA THR A 122 12.20 33.67 10.31
C THR A 122 13.51 32.96 9.99
N VAL A 123 13.78 31.81 10.64
CA VAL A 123 14.99 31.01 10.36
C VAL A 123 14.99 30.47 8.93
N THR A 124 13.84 30.00 8.43
CA THR A 124 13.77 29.48 7.06
C THR A 124 13.99 30.60 6.03
N ALA A 125 13.42 31.79 6.28
CA ALA A 125 13.60 32.94 5.38
C ALA A 125 15.05 33.45 5.35
N THR A 126 15.75 33.48 6.49
CA THR A 126 17.15 33.92 6.53
C THR A 126 18.08 32.97 5.79
N ILE A 127 17.87 31.66 5.92
CA ILE A 127 18.65 30.64 5.18
C ILE A 127 18.48 30.83 3.67
N VAL A 128 17.24 30.97 3.19
CA VAL A 128 16.95 31.17 1.76
C VAL A 128 17.59 32.47 1.26
N LEU A 129 17.57 33.55 2.05
CA LEU A 129 18.17 34.82 1.65
C LEU A 129 19.69 34.73 1.48
N ILE A 130 20.37 33.97 2.34
CA ILE A 130 21.83 33.74 2.26
C ILE A 130 22.17 32.96 0.98
N GLU A 131 21.42 31.89 0.69
CA GLU A 131 21.61 31.10 -0.53
C GLU A 131 21.44 31.98 -1.78
N VAL A 132 20.35 32.75 -1.86
CA VAL A 132 20.08 33.63 -3.00
C VAL A 132 21.19 34.68 -3.17
N ALA A 133 21.67 35.28 -2.08
CA ALA A 133 22.77 36.25 -2.14
C ALA A 133 24.08 35.60 -2.63
N GLY A 134 24.38 34.37 -2.19
CA GLY A 134 25.55 33.61 -2.65
C GLY A 134 25.51 33.32 -4.15
N TRP A 135 24.35 32.86 -4.65
CA TRP A 135 24.16 32.63 -6.09
C TRP A 135 24.27 33.91 -6.92
N LEU A 136 23.71 35.02 -6.45
CA LEU A 136 23.83 36.32 -7.13
C LEU A 136 25.29 36.80 -7.21
N ALA A 137 26.07 36.67 -6.13
CA ALA A 137 27.48 37.02 -6.14
C ALA A 137 28.30 36.15 -7.10
N ALA A 138 28.02 34.85 -7.14
CA ALA A 138 28.68 33.92 -8.06
C ALA A 138 28.39 34.27 -9.53
N LEU A 139 27.11 34.53 -9.87
CA LEU A 139 26.71 34.94 -11.22
C LEU A 139 27.38 36.27 -11.63
N PHE A 140 27.44 37.23 -10.70
CA PHE A 140 28.08 38.51 -10.96
C PHE A 140 29.59 38.36 -11.20
N GLY A 141 30.27 37.53 -10.39
CA GLY A 141 31.70 37.25 -10.56
C GLY A 141 32.02 36.62 -11.92
N VAL A 142 31.22 35.64 -12.36
CA VAL A 142 31.37 35.02 -13.68
C VAL A 142 31.14 36.04 -14.80
N GLY A 143 30.12 36.89 -14.68
CA GLY A 143 29.86 37.96 -15.64
C GLY A 143 31.02 38.97 -15.74
N LEU A 144 31.60 39.36 -14.60
CA LEU A 144 32.74 40.29 -14.56
C LEU A 144 33.99 39.67 -15.18
N LEU A 145 34.25 38.39 -14.94
CA LEU A 145 35.36 37.65 -15.55
C LEU A 145 35.18 37.52 -17.08
N ALA A 146 33.97 37.22 -17.54
CA ALA A 146 33.66 37.15 -18.97
C ALA A 146 33.86 38.51 -19.65
N TRP A 147 33.41 39.59 -19.02
CA TRP A 147 33.61 40.96 -19.52
C TRP A 147 35.10 41.34 -19.55
N ALA A 148 35.85 41.05 -18.47
CA ALA A 148 37.28 41.33 -18.41
C ALA A 148 38.07 40.56 -19.49
N ALA A 149 37.74 39.28 -19.70
CA ALA A 149 38.32 38.47 -20.76
C ALA A 149 38.04 39.06 -22.15
N ASP A 150 36.80 39.50 -22.40
CA ASP A 150 36.41 40.14 -23.65
C ASP A 150 37.14 41.47 -23.90
N VAL A 151 37.30 42.31 -22.86
CA VAL A 151 38.07 43.56 -22.94
C VAL A 151 39.54 43.30 -23.24
N LEU A 152 40.16 42.29 -22.60
CA LEU A 152 41.54 41.90 -22.85
C LEU A 152 41.74 41.38 -24.29
N LEU A 153 40.81 40.58 -24.79
CA LEU A 153 40.84 40.08 -26.17
C LEU A 153 40.69 41.21 -27.20
N ARG A 154 39.85 42.22 -26.92
CA ARG A 154 39.71 43.40 -27.79
C ARG A 154 40.96 44.28 -27.80
N ARG A 155 41.64 44.44 -26.66
CA ARG A 155 42.90 45.20 -26.57
C ARG A 155 44.05 44.55 -27.34
N ARG A 156 44.08 43.22 -27.45
CA ARG A 156 45.12 42.48 -28.18
C ARG A 156 44.95 42.53 -29.72
N LYS A 157 43.78 42.89 -30.22
CA LYS A 157 43.47 42.97 -31.67
C LYS A 157 43.64 44.38 -32.27
N ARG A 158 43.99 45.38 -31.48
CA ARG A 158 44.45 46.70 -31.95
C ARG A 158 45.97 46.77 -31.87
#